data_AF-A0A0F9NXK6-F1
#
_entry.id   AF-A0A0F9NXK6-F1
#
_cell.length_a   1.000
_cell.length_b   1.000
_cell.length_c   1.000
_cell.angle_alpha   90.00
_cell.angle_beta   90.00
_cell.angle_gamma   90.00
#
_symmetry.space_group_name_H-M   'P 1'
#
loop_
_entity.id
_entity.type
_entity.pdbx_description
1 polymer ?
#
loop_
_entity_poly.entity_id
_entity_poly.type
_entity_poly.pdbx_seq_one_letter_code
_entity_poly.pdbx_strand_id
1 'polypeptide(L)'
;MTQDQLIKPDIKFVAKLNIPAVLKQSTEEGKKTVDKIALQIEGRTKIMIVSNGQIDTGFMLNSVYSILSSGHSSYFQTWPSGMYSGQPRSKEPQRSLGPRAVAAVGVSASYALWQELKKSFLFASAQSMTSPGITLRFG
;
A
#
# COMPACT_ATOMS: atom_id res chain seq x y z
N MET A 1 10.66 8.06 36.48
CA MET A 1 9.54 7.33 35.87
C MET A 1 9.38 7.84 34.46
N THR A 2 9.52 6.95 33.49
CA THR A 2 9.75 7.22 32.06
C THR A 2 8.50 7.72 31.34
N GLN A 3 8.63 8.88 30.69
CA GLN A 3 7.87 9.21 29.48
C GLN A 3 8.16 8.13 28.44
N ASP A 4 7.10 7.53 27.87
CA ASP A 4 7.07 6.80 26.58
C ASP A 4 6.19 5.55 26.62
N GLN A 5 4.95 5.71 27.08
CA GLN A 5 3.84 4.93 26.53
C GLN A 5 3.06 5.82 25.57
N LEU A 6 3.73 6.26 24.51
CA LEU A 6 3.04 6.69 23.30
C LEU A 6 2.29 5.46 22.78
N ILE A 7 0.99 5.43 23.06
CA ILE A 7 0.01 4.55 22.41
C ILE A 7 0.24 4.73 20.92
N LYS A 8 0.96 3.79 20.27
CA LYS A 8 1.04 3.73 18.81
C LYS A 8 -0.37 3.40 18.35
N PRO A 9 -1.10 4.33 17.72
CA PRO A 9 -2.38 3.98 17.15
C PRO A 9 -2.10 2.92 16.09
N ASP A 10 -2.84 1.81 16.11
CA ASP A 10 -2.86 0.79 15.05
C ASP A 10 -3.50 1.39 13.76
N ILE A 11 -2.96 2.52 13.28
CA ILE A 11 -3.41 3.17 12.05
C ILE A 11 -2.78 2.40 10.90
N LYS A 12 -3.63 1.61 10.26
CA LYS A 12 -3.29 0.70 9.18
C LYS A 12 -3.29 1.46 7.85
N PHE A 13 -2.13 1.53 7.20
CA PHE A 13 -1.94 2.30 5.96
C PHE A 13 -1.86 1.39 4.73
N VAL A 14 -2.99 0.77 4.39
CA VAL A 14 -3.13 -0.15 3.25
C VAL A 14 -4.43 0.16 2.51
N ALA A 15 -4.37 0.23 1.18
CA ALA A 15 -5.53 0.25 0.30
C ALA A 15 -5.90 -1.19 -0.08
N LYS A 16 -7.10 -1.62 0.29
CA LYS A 16 -7.65 -2.96 -0.01
C LYS A 16 -8.68 -2.87 -1.12
N LEU A 17 -8.58 -3.78 -2.10
CA LEU A 17 -9.46 -3.86 -3.26
C LEU A 17 -10.50 -4.98 -3.08
N ASN A 18 -11.78 -4.62 -3.18
CA ASN A 18 -12.90 -5.56 -3.13
C ASN A 18 -13.67 -5.59 -4.46
N ILE A 19 -14.13 -6.78 -4.83
CA ILE A 19 -15.04 -7.01 -5.95
C ILE A 19 -16.50 -7.05 -5.45
N PRO A 20 -17.47 -6.38 -6.10
CA PRO A 20 -18.89 -6.43 -5.75
C PRO A 20 -19.47 -7.83 -5.95
N ALA A 21 -20.50 -8.14 -5.16
CA ALA A 21 -21.22 -9.40 -5.19
C ALA A 21 -21.88 -9.77 -6.54
N VAL A 22 -21.97 -8.83 -7.50
CA VAL A 22 -22.50 -9.12 -8.85
C VAL A 22 -21.50 -9.92 -9.69
N LEU A 23 -20.21 -9.87 -9.35
CA LEU A 23 -19.15 -10.73 -9.89
C LEU A 23 -18.87 -11.93 -8.95
N LYS A 24 -19.93 -12.50 -8.37
CA LYS A 24 -19.87 -13.69 -7.50
C LYS A 24 -19.39 -14.95 -8.21
N GLN A 25 -19.31 -14.94 -9.54
CA GLN A 25 -18.41 -15.84 -10.23
C GLN A 25 -17.02 -15.22 -10.17
N SER A 26 -16.20 -15.73 -9.25
CA SER A 26 -14.78 -15.44 -9.16
C SER A 26 -14.07 -15.99 -10.39
N THR A 27 -14.34 -15.41 -11.55
CA THR A 27 -13.66 -15.78 -12.79
C THR A 27 -12.21 -15.33 -12.67
N GLU A 28 -11.29 -16.14 -13.17
CA GLU A 28 -9.86 -15.81 -13.16
C GLU A 28 -9.59 -14.46 -13.86
N GLU A 29 -10.46 -14.06 -14.78
CA GLU A 29 -10.49 -12.74 -15.41
C GLU A 29 -10.73 -11.59 -14.43
N GLY A 30 -11.65 -11.76 -13.47
CA GLY A 30 -11.94 -10.77 -12.42
C GLY A 30 -10.75 -10.57 -11.48
N LYS A 31 -10.11 -11.67 -11.07
CA LYS A 31 -8.88 -11.66 -10.27
C LYS A 31 -7.72 -10.98 -11.01
N LYS A 32 -7.48 -11.35 -12.27
CA LYS A 32 -6.48 -10.70 -13.14
C LYS A 32 -6.73 -9.19 -13.28
N THR A 33 -7.99 -8.78 -13.35
CA THR A 33 -8.36 -7.36 -13.43
C THR A 33 -8.00 -6.63 -12.14
N VAL A 34 -8.34 -7.19 -10.98
CA VAL A 34 -7.96 -6.62 -9.68
C VAL A 34 -6.45 -6.57 -9.50
N ASP A 35 -5.72 -7.60 -9.92
CA ASP A 35 -4.26 -7.63 -9.85
C ASP A 35 -3.62 -6.55 -10.72
N LYS A 36 -4.10 -6.36 -11.94
CA LYS A 36 -3.65 -5.25 -12.81
C LYS A 36 -3.90 -3.90 -12.14
N ILE A 37 -5.04 -3.73 -11.49
CA ILE A 37 -5.36 -2.48 -10.78
C ILE A 37 -4.48 -2.29 -9.56
N ALA A 38 -4.20 -3.33 -8.78
CA ALA A 38 -3.25 -3.27 -7.68
C ALA A 38 -1.84 -2.85 -8.16
N LEU A 39 -1.36 -3.44 -9.25
CA LEU A 39 -0.07 -3.08 -9.86
C LEU A 39 -0.05 -1.64 -10.40
N GLN A 40 -1.14 -1.18 -11.00
CA GLN A 40 -1.29 0.21 -11.45
C GLN A 40 -1.31 1.20 -10.28
N ILE A 41 -2.00 0.86 -9.18
CA ILE A 41 -1.99 1.66 -7.95
C ILE A 41 -0.58 1.69 -7.36
N GLU A 42 0.13 0.56 -7.30
CA GLU A 42 1.53 0.52 -6.86
C GLU A 42 2.42 1.45 -7.71
N GLY A 43 2.35 1.35 -9.04
CA GLY A 43 3.12 2.18 -9.95
C GLY A 43 2.80 3.67 -9.80
N ARG A 44 1.51 4.03 -9.72
CA ARG A 44 1.08 5.42 -9.55
C ARG A 44 1.46 5.98 -8.18
N THR A 45 1.41 5.15 -7.14
CA THR A 45 1.86 5.52 -5.79
C THR A 45 3.34 5.92 -5.82
N LYS A 46 4.20 5.14 -6.49
CA LYS A 46 5.62 5.48 -6.66
C LYS A 46 5.81 6.79 -7.42
N ILE A 47 5.06 7.03 -8.50
CA ILE A 47 5.11 8.29 -9.25
C ILE A 47 4.71 9.47 -8.35
N MET A 48 3.62 9.34 -7.59
CA MET A 48 3.10 10.39 -6.71
C MET A 48 4.09 10.75 -5.60
N ILE A 49 4.77 9.75 -5.02
CA ILE A 49 5.82 9.99 -4.00
C ILE A 49 6.90 10.93 -4.55
N VAL A 50 7.36 10.69 -5.78
CA VAL A 50 8.37 11.53 -6.44
C VAL A 50 7.81 12.90 -6.79
N SER A 51 6.63 12.95 -7.45
CA SER A 51 6.05 14.21 -7.94
C SER A 51 5.61 15.15 -6.81
N ASN A 52 5.26 14.61 -5.65
CA ASN A 52 4.88 15.41 -4.48
C ASN A 52 6.06 16.18 -3.87
N GLY A 53 7.30 15.88 -4.29
CA GLY A 53 8.52 16.46 -3.73
C GLY A 53 8.68 16.15 -2.24
N GLN A 54 8.09 15.06 -1.78
CA GLN A 54 8.23 14.62 -0.40
C GLN A 54 9.65 14.12 -0.17
N ILE A 55 10.23 14.50 0.98
CA ILE A 55 11.58 14.07 1.36
C ILE A 55 11.57 12.54 1.45
N ASP A 56 12.08 11.91 0.40
CA ASP A 56 12.32 10.48 0.33
C ASP A 56 13.68 10.25 -0.30
N THR A 57 14.60 9.60 0.42
CA THR A 57 15.90 9.18 -0.14
C THR A 57 15.74 7.85 -0.90
N GLY A 58 14.56 7.60 -1.46
CA GLY A 58 14.16 6.35 -2.10
C GLY A 58 13.67 5.25 -1.15
N PHE A 59 13.63 5.45 0.17
CA PHE A 59 13.15 4.41 1.09
C PHE A 59 11.64 4.20 0.97
N MET A 60 10.86 5.28 1.03
CA MET A 60 9.40 5.24 0.95
C MET A 60 8.95 4.69 -0.40
N LEU A 61 9.54 5.17 -1.50
CA LEU A 61 9.29 4.70 -2.86
C LEU A 61 9.55 3.20 -2.99
N ASN A 62 10.69 2.72 -2.48
CA ASN A 62 11.02 1.31 -2.55
C ASN A 62 10.28 0.48 -1.51
N SER A 63 9.61 1.08 -0.53
CA SER A 63 8.80 0.37 0.47
C SER A 63 7.36 0.11 0.05
N VAL A 64 6.95 0.64 -1.12
CA VAL A 64 5.63 0.39 -1.72
C VAL A 64 5.58 -1.05 -2.22
N TYR A 65 4.51 -1.75 -1.88
CA TYR A 65 4.31 -3.14 -2.25
C TYR A 65 2.84 -3.43 -2.58
N SER A 66 2.61 -4.52 -3.29
CA SER A 66 1.29 -5.10 -3.54
C SER A 66 1.21 -6.53 -3.02
N ILE A 67 -0.01 -6.97 -2.77
CA ILE A 67 -0.40 -8.35 -2.53
C ILE A 67 -1.49 -8.67 -3.54
N LEU A 68 -1.24 -9.62 -4.41
CA LEU A 68 -2.13 -10.02 -5.49
C LEU A 68 -3.08 -11.13 -5.04
N SER A 69 -4.11 -11.38 -5.85
CA SER A 69 -5.14 -12.39 -5.64
C SER A 69 -4.58 -13.82 -5.55
N SER A 70 -3.42 -14.07 -6.14
CA SER A 70 -2.68 -15.33 -6.05
C SER A 70 -1.94 -15.53 -4.72
N GLY A 71 -1.91 -14.51 -3.86
CA GLY A 71 -1.08 -14.48 -2.65
C GLY A 71 0.36 -14.02 -2.91
N HIS A 72 0.75 -13.79 -4.16
CA HIS A 72 2.05 -13.20 -4.49
C HIS A 72 2.17 -11.80 -3.87
N SER A 73 3.28 -11.51 -3.20
CA SER A 73 3.57 -10.17 -2.68
C SER A 73 4.91 -9.64 -3.14
N SER A 74 4.94 -8.38 -3.56
CA SER A 74 6.20 -7.67 -3.85
C SER A 74 6.91 -7.15 -2.59
N TYR A 75 6.35 -7.34 -1.39
CA TYR A 75 6.93 -6.83 -0.15
C TYR A 75 8.38 -7.30 0.09
N PHE A 76 8.69 -8.57 -0.23
CA PHE A 76 10.04 -9.12 -0.06
C PHE A 76 11.01 -8.77 -1.20
N GLN A 77 10.50 -8.17 -2.28
CA GLN A 77 11.31 -7.71 -3.41
C GLN A 77 11.80 -6.27 -3.21
N THR A 78 11.26 -5.58 -2.21
CA THR A 78 11.73 -4.27 -1.77
C THR A 78 13.05 -4.38 -1.01
N TRP A 79 13.89 -3.35 -1.00
CA TRP A 79 15.18 -3.45 -0.30
C TRP A 79 14.98 -3.67 1.20
N PRO A 80 15.83 -4.49 1.84
CA PRO A 80 15.77 -4.72 3.27
C PRO A 80 16.15 -3.47 4.06
N SER A 81 15.75 -3.44 5.33
CA SER A 81 16.15 -2.39 6.28
C SER A 81 17.68 -2.22 6.28
N GLY A 82 18.16 -0.98 6.17
CA GLY A 82 19.59 -0.66 6.20
C GLY A 82 20.33 -0.64 4.86
N MET A 83 19.70 -1.07 3.74
CA MET A 83 20.30 -0.90 2.39
C MET A 83 20.20 0.54 1.84
N TYR A 84 19.53 1.43 2.54
CA TYR A 84 19.29 2.80 2.10
C TYR A 84 20.31 3.73 2.73
N SER A 85 20.91 4.61 1.93
CA SER A 85 21.86 5.60 2.43
C SER A 85 21.20 6.53 3.47
N GLY A 86 21.89 6.75 4.59
CA GLY A 86 21.45 7.63 5.67
C GLY A 86 21.04 6.91 6.95
N GLN A 87 20.21 7.57 7.77
CA GLN A 87 19.75 7.03 9.05
C GLN A 87 19.00 5.70 8.87
N PRO A 88 19.13 4.75 9.81
CA PRO A 88 18.38 3.50 9.78
C PRO A 88 16.88 3.77 9.68
N ARG A 89 16.22 3.14 8.72
CA ARG A 89 14.76 3.23 8.55
C ARG A 89 14.14 1.87 8.71
N SER A 90 13.00 1.83 9.38
CA SER A 90 12.26 0.61 9.66
C SER A 90 11.13 0.43 8.65
N LYS A 91 11.02 -0.79 8.13
CA LYS A 91 9.80 -1.26 7.46
C LYS A 91 8.84 -1.81 8.50
N GLU A 92 7.59 -1.41 8.40
CA GLU A 92 6.48 -2.06 9.06
C GLU A 92 6.22 -3.43 8.43
N PRO A 93 5.80 -4.45 9.20
CA PRO A 93 5.49 -5.77 8.67
C PRO A 93 4.45 -5.74 7.54
N GLN A 94 4.60 -6.63 6.56
CA GLN A 94 3.57 -6.84 5.54
C GLN A 94 2.22 -7.14 6.21
N ARG A 95 1.17 -6.46 5.77
CA ARG A 95 -0.19 -6.73 6.23
C ARG A 95 -0.78 -7.96 5.52
N SER A 96 -1.62 -8.72 6.21
CA SER A 96 -2.40 -9.79 5.59
C SER A 96 -3.59 -9.23 4.82
N LEU A 97 -4.01 -9.94 3.77
CA LEU A 97 -5.30 -9.70 3.14
C LEU A 97 -6.41 -10.05 4.15
N GLY A 98 -7.32 -9.11 4.38
CA GLY A 98 -8.53 -9.39 5.16
C GLY A 98 -9.45 -10.34 4.40
N PRO A 99 -10.43 -10.98 5.07
CA PRO A 99 -11.29 -12.02 4.48
C PRO A 99 -12.18 -11.54 3.32
N ARG A 100 -12.23 -10.23 3.06
CA ARG A 100 -13.04 -9.62 2.00
C ARG A 100 -12.21 -8.93 0.92
N ALA A 101 -10.89 -8.90 1.07
CA ALA A 101 -9.97 -8.24 0.14
C ALA A 101 -9.38 -9.27 -0.83
N VAL A 102 -9.38 -8.94 -2.11
CA VAL A 102 -8.80 -9.80 -3.17
C VAL A 102 -7.35 -9.42 -3.44
N ALA A 103 -7.03 -8.13 -3.33
CA ALA A 103 -5.67 -7.61 -3.43
C ALA A 103 -5.49 -6.41 -2.50
N ALA A 104 -4.24 -6.03 -2.25
CA ALA A 104 -3.90 -4.87 -1.44
C ALA A 104 -2.65 -4.17 -1.97
N VAL A 105 -2.57 -2.86 -1.73
CA VAL A 105 -1.36 -2.06 -1.95
C VAL A 105 -1.05 -1.31 -0.66
N GLY A 106 0.21 -1.34 -0.24
CA GLY A 106 0.67 -0.72 0.98
C GLY A 106 2.02 -0.05 0.82
N VAL A 107 2.36 0.80 1.78
CA VAL A 107 3.68 1.41 1.90
C VAL A 107 4.23 1.08 3.28
N SER A 108 5.35 0.36 3.31
CA SER A 108 5.89 -0.18 4.56
C SER A 108 6.83 0.77 5.30
N ALA A 109 7.22 1.91 4.71
CA ALA A 109 7.97 2.91 5.47
C ALA A 109 7.15 3.43 6.66
N SER A 110 7.71 3.37 7.87
CA SER A 110 7.00 3.76 9.10
C SER A 110 6.51 5.21 9.11
N TYR A 111 7.21 6.11 8.42
CA TYR A 111 6.83 7.52 8.26
C TYR A 111 5.86 7.80 7.09
N ALA A 112 5.48 6.78 6.31
CA ALA A 112 4.62 6.94 5.13
C ALA A 112 3.26 7.52 5.48
N LEU A 113 2.67 7.12 6.62
CA LEU A 113 1.40 7.66 7.08
C LEU A 113 1.46 9.18 7.29
N TRP A 114 2.54 9.66 7.94
CA TRP A 114 2.73 11.09 8.16
C TRP A 114 2.93 11.85 6.84
N GLN A 115 3.65 11.27 5.89
CA GLN A 115 3.81 11.87 4.56
C GLN A 115 2.48 11.91 3.81
N GLU A 116 1.67 10.85 3.86
CA GLU A 116 0.36 10.81 3.20
C GLU A 116 -0.54 11.94 3.70
N LEU A 117 -0.59 12.16 5.01
CA LEU A 117 -1.39 13.22 5.62
C LEU A 117 -0.98 14.61 5.16
N LYS A 118 0.29 14.81 4.79
CA LYS A 118 0.79 16.08 4.25
C LYS A 118 0.45 16.26 2.78
N LYS A 119 0.73 15.25 1.97
CA LYS A 119 0.33 15.19 0.56
C LYS A 119 0.02 13.74 0.21
N SER A 120 -1.21 13.50 -0.17
CA SER A 120 -1.68 12.16 -0.49
C SER A 120 -0.94 11.60 -1.71
N PHE A 121 -0.48 10.36 -1.61
CA PHE A 121 0.12 9.59 -2.70
C PHE A 121 -0.62 8.26 -2.88
N LEU A 122 -0.85 7.48 -1.82
CA LEU A 122 -1.49 6.16 -1.91
C LEU A 122 -3.00 6.30 -2.06
N PHE A 123 -3.64 7.13 -1.24
CA PHE A 123 -5.09 7.36 -1.31
C PHE A 123 -5.45 7.99 -2.65
N ALA A 124 -4.74 9.04 -3.07
CA ALA A 124 -4.94 9.68 -4.37
C ALA A 124 -4.73 8.71 -5.54
N SER A 125 -3.72 7.84 -5.47
CA SER A 125 -3.49 6.81 -6.49
C SER A 125 -4.63 5.80 -6.55
N ALA A 126 -5.06 5.29 -5.40
CA ALA A 126 -6.19 4.37 -5.31
C ALA A 126 -7.48 5.04 -5.84
N GLN A 127 -7.78 6.26 -5.39
CA GLN A 127 -8.96 7.01 -5.79
C GLN A 127 -9.02 7.23 -7.31
N SER A 128 -7.89 7.54 -7.95
CA SER A 128 -7.81 7.71 -9.40
C SER A 128 -8.08 6.42 -10.20
N MET A 129 -8.02 5.26 -9.54
CA MET A 129 -8.27 3.94 -10.14
C MET A 129 -9.63 3.36 -9.74
N THR A 130 -10.42 4.10 -8.95
CA THR A 130 -11.79 3.66 -8.59
C THR A 130 -12.66 3.71 -9.84
N SER A 131 -13.18 2.54 -10.24
CA SER A 131 -14.16 2.40 -11.31
C SER A 131 -15.48 1.87 -10.73
N PRO A 132 -16.62 2.08 -11.41
CA PRO A 132 -17.88 1.44 -11.03
C PRO A 132 -17.68 -0.07 -10.87
N GLY A 133 -17.94 -0.58 -9.67
CA GLY A 133 -17.72 -1.99 -9.35
C GLY A 133 -16.35 -2.32 -8.74
N ILE A 134 -15.58 -1.34 -8.24
CA ILE A 134 -14.41 -1.59 -7.39
C ILE A 134 -14.56 -0.79 -6.11
N THR A 135 -14.57 -1.47 -4.97
CA THR A 135 -14.63 -0.79 -3.67
C THR A 135 -13.26 -0.76 -3.04
N LEU A 136 -12.79 0.45 -2.75
CA LEU A 136 -11.58 0.68 -1.98
C LEU A 136 -11.90 0.74 -0.49
N ARG A 137 -11.10 0.05 0.32
CA ARG A 137 -11.17 0.14 1.78
C ARG A 137 -9.79 0.47 2.33
N PHE A 138 -9.74 1.46 3.19
CA PHE A 138 -8.54 1.85 3.91
C PHE A 138 -8.64 1.36 5.36
N GLY A 139 -7.52 0.90 5.89
CA GLY A 139 -7.38 0.43 7.26
C GLY A 139 -6.71 -0.92 7.30
#